data_AF-T0Z4L2-F1
#
_entry.id   AF-T0Z4L2-F1
#
_cell.length_a   1.000
_cell.length_b   1.000
_cell.length_c   1.000
_cell.angle_alpha   90.00
_cell.angle_beta   90.00
_cell.angle_gamma   90.00
#
_symmetry.space_group_name_H-M   'P 1'
#
loop_
_entity.id
_entity.type
_entity.pdbx_description
1 polymer ?
#
loop_
_entity_poly.entity_id
_entity_poly.type
_entity_poly.pdbx_seq_one_letter_code
_entity_poly.pdbx_strand_id
1 'polypeptide(L)'
;MRGSISTLNISYRKDLPRGLAESEAELSTYIVGYHFGFDFQEDSGAYINGWLDDAKSKGGNLGKENISRVMNNARWLINKINASLKMKKKEEVRVY
;
A
#
# COMPACT_ATOMS: atom_id res chain seq x y z
N MET A 1 22.30 -13.91 -15.44
CA MET A 1 21.05 -14.70 -15.56
C MET A 1 19.97 -14.06 -14.69
N ARG A 2 18.74 -14.07 -15.19
CA ARG A 2 17.51 -13.41 -14.71
C ARG A 2 17.47 -13.08 -13.21
N GLY A 3 17.56 -11.80 -12.88
CA GLY A 3 17.15 -11.29 -11.58
C GLY A 3 15.66 -11.57 -11.44
N SER A 4 15.32 -12.46 -10.51
CA SER A 4 13.94 -12.78 -10.16
C SER A 4 13.24 -11.45 -9.86
N ILE A 5 12.36 -11.04 -10.76
CA ILE A 5 11.30 -10.09 -10.43
C ILE A 5 10.56 -10.82 -9.33
N SER A 6 10.77 -10.41 -8.08
CA SER A 6 9.90 -10.82 -6.99
C SER A 6 8.52 -10.36 -7.39
N THR A 7 7.83 -11.27 -8.06
CA THR A 7 6.47 -11.13 -8.53
C THR A 7 5.71 -10.59 -7.36
N LEU A 8 5.03 -9.49 -7.63
CA LEU A 8 4.15 -8.81 -6.73
C LEU A 8 3.18 -9.82 -6.14
N ASN A 9 3.56 -10.43 -5.03
CA ASN A 9 2.64 -11.15 -4.19
C ASN A 9 1.96 -10.05 -3.36
N ILE A 10 1.20 -9.17 -4.03
CA ILE A 10 -0.03 -8.74 -3.40
C ILE A 10 -0.76 -10.06 -3.27
N SER A 11 -0.60 -10.70 -2.11
CA SER A 11 -1.40 -11.83 -1.74
C SER A 11 -2.80 -11.26 -1.53
N TYR A 12 -3.49 -10.97 -2.63
CA TYR A 12 -4.93 -11.01 -2.68
C TYR A 12 -5.28 -12.45 -2.34
N ARG A 13 -5.29 -12.75 -1.04
CA ARG A 13 -5.93 -13.95 -0.55
C ARG A 13 -7.39 -13.75 -0.93
N LYS A 14 -7.89 -14.62 -1.81
CA LYS A 14 -9.32 -14.72 -2.11
C LYS A 14 -10.15 -14.91 -0.84
N ASP A 15 -9.50 -15.28 0.25
CA ASP A 15 -10.06 -15.66 1.54
C ASP A 15 -9.95 -14.54 2.60
N LEU A 16 -9.42 -13.36 2.26
CA LEU A 16 -9.52 -12.19 3.14
C LEU A 16 -10.96 -11.64 3.04
N PRO A 17 -11.66 -11.46 4.17
CA PRO A 17 -12.95 -10.78 4.17
C PRO A 17 -12.86 -9.44 3.43
N ARG A 18 -13.80 -9.21 2.52
CA ARG A 18 -14.08 -7.88 1.97
C ARG A 18 -14.28 -6.91 3.16
N GLY A 19 -13.73 -5.70 3.11
CA GLY A 19 -13.49 -4.86 4.27
C GLY A 19 -12.03 -4.90 4.75
N LEU A 20 -11.47 -6.07 5.11
CA LEU A 20 -10.07 -6.14 5.56
C LEU A 20 -9.08 -5.89 4.42
N ALA A 21 -9.33 -6.47 3.25
CA ALA A 21 -8.46 -6.24 2.09
C ALA A 21 -8.47 -4.77 1.64
N GLU A 22 -9.64 -4.13 1.68
CA GLU A 22 -9.82 -2.72 1.32
C GLU A 22 -9.16 -1.81 2.37
N SER A 23 -9.31 -2.13 3.67
CA SER A 23 -8.62 -1.43 4.76
C SER A 23 -7.10 -1.55 4.66
N GLU A 24 -6.57 -2.73 4.30
CA GLU A 24 -5.12 -2.92 4.10
C GLU A 24 -4.60 -2.07 2.94
N ALA A 25 -5.30 -2.09 1.81
CA ALA A 25 -4.92 -1.30 0.64
C ALA A 25 -4.91 0.20 0.94
N GLU A 26 -5.95 0.71 1.58
CA GLU A 26 -6.07 2.13 1.89
C GLU A 26 -5.08 2.59 2.96
N LEU A 27 -4.84 1.77 3.99
CA LEU A 27 -3.82 2.08 4.98
C LEU A 27 -2.42 2.10 4.36
N SER A 28 -2.13 1.23 3.38
CA SER A 28 -0.90 1.31 2.59
C SER A 28 -0.81 2.61 1.78
N THR A 29 -1.89 3.02 1.12
CA THR A 29 -1.96 4.28 0.35
C THR A 29 -1.74 5.50 1.24
N TYR A 30 -2.39 5.55 2.41
CA TYR A 30 -2.20 6.61 3.40
C TYR A 30 -0.72 6.77 3.79
N ILE A 31 -0.03 5.66 4.11
CA ILE A 31 1.39 5.67 4.49
C ILE A 31 2.26 6.16 3.32
N VAL A 32 1.97 5.70 2.10
CA VAL A 32 2.70 6.14 0.89
C VAL A 32 2.49 7.63 0.64
N GLY A 33 1.25 8.12 0.72
CA GLY A 33 0.90 9.53 0.56
C GLY A 33 1.62 10.41 1.56
N TYR A 34 1.54 10.05 2.84
CA TYR A 34 2.21 10.75 3.93
C TYR A 34 3.73 10.84 3.70
N HIS A 35 4.36 9.75 3.22
CA HIS A 35 5.79 9.75 2.89
C HIS A 35 6.17 10.78 1.81
N PHE A 36 5.27 11.03 0.85
CA PHE A 36 5.49 12.00 -0.23
C PHE A 36 4.90 13.40 0.07
N GLY A 37 4.41 13.63 1.29
CA GLY A 37 3.89 14.93 1.71
C GLY A 37 2.44 15.21 1.32
N PHE A 38 1.67 14.16 0.98
CA PHE A 38 0.22 14.27 0.80
C PHE A 38 -0.49 13.99 2.12
N ASP A 39 -1.49 14.81 2.44
CA ASP A 39 -2.38 14.58 3.57
C ASP A 39 -3.68 13.96 3.07
N PHE A 40 -3.90 12.70 3.45
CA PHE A 40 -5.13 11.95 3.17
C PHE A 40 -5.86 11.57 4.46
N GLN A 41 -5.58 12.25 5.59
CA GLN A 41 -6.11 11.84 6.88
C GLN A 41 -7.64 11.82 6.90
N GLU A 42 -8.29 12.83 6.32
CA GLU A 42 -9.76 12.90 6.26
C GLU A 42 -10.33 11.89 5.25
N ASP A 43 -9.77 11.84 4.04
CA ASP A 43 -10.24 10.97 2.96
C ASP A 43 -10.03 9.49 3.29
N SER A 44 -8.79 9.07 3.56
CA SER A 44 -8.46 7.68 3.88
C SER A 44 -9.02 7.25 5.24
N GLY A 45 -9.07 8.16 6.22
CA GLY A 45 -9.54 7.85 7.57
C GLY A 45 -11.00 7.39 7.59
N ALA A 46 -11.88 8.06 6.85
CA ALA A 46 -13.29 7.68 6.76
C ALA A 46 -13.48 6.29 6.13
N TYR A 47 -12.76 6.00 5.03
CA TYR A 47 -12.85 4.70 4.36
C TYR A 47 -12.25 3.55 5.19
N ILE A 48 -11.08 3.76 5.80
CA ILE A 48 -10.45 2.75 6.66
C ILE A 48 -11.38 2.37 7.81
N ASN A 49 -11.97 3.36 8.49
CA ASN A 49 -12.89 3.08 9.59
C ASN A 49 -14.14 2.32 9.12
N GLY A 50 -14.77 2.76 8.03
CA GLY A 50 -15.95 2.09 7.49
C GLY A 50 -15.70 0.63 7.10
N TRP A 51 -14.55 0.34 6.49
CA TRP A 51 -14.19 -1.02 6.09
C TRP A 51 -13.75 -1.91 7.26
N LEU A 52 -13.12 -1.33 8.29
CA LEU A 52 -12.80 -2.05 9.53
C LEU A 52 -14.05 -2.39 10.32
N ASP A 53 -15.03 -1.49 10.37
CA ASP A 53 -16.32 -1.74 11.01
C ASP A 53 -17.09 -2.85 10.29
N ASP A 54 -17.13 -2.83 8.95
CA ASP A 54 -17.73 -3.91 8.14
C ASP A 54 -17.01 -5.25 8.37
N ALA A 55 -15.67 -5.25 8.38
CA ALA A 55 -14.88 -6.44 8.68
C ALA A 55 -15.19 -6.99 10.08
N LYS A 56 -15.29 -6.11 11.08
CA LYS A 56 -15.60 -6.47 12.46
C LYS A 56 -16.98 -7.07 12.60
N SER A 57 -17.98 -6.54 11.89
CA SER A 57 -19.33 -7.10 11.86
C SER A 57 -19.37 -8.55 11.33
N LYS A 58 -18.39 -8.93 10.50
CA LYS A 58 -18.23 -10.26 9.91
C LYS A 58 -17.26 -11.16 10.68
N GLY A 59 -16.83 -10.74 11.88
CA GLY A 59 -15.87 -11.48 12.71
C GLY A 59 -14.41 -11.34 12.29
N GLY A 60 -14.10 -10.47 11.32
CA GLY A 60 -12.74 -10.10 10.94
C GLY A 60 -12.18 -9.00 11.83
N ASN A 61 -10.86 -8.92 11.99
CA ASN A 61 -10.21 -7.81 12.68
C ASN A 61 -8.83 -7.53 12.07
N LEU A 62 -8.36 -6.30 12.24
CA LEU A 62 -7.01 -5.90 11.84
C LEU A 62 -5.99 -6.49 12.82
N GLY A 63 -5.38 -7.60 12.43
CA GLY A 63 -4.37 -8.30 13.21
C GLY A 63 -2.94 -7.86 12.87
N LYS A 64 -1.98 -8.41 13.63
CA LYS A 64 -0.55 -8.17 13.42
C LYS A 64 -0.09 -8.53 11.99
N GLU A 65 -0.65 -9.58 11.42
CA GLU A 65 -0.32 -9.98 10.03
C GLU A 65 -0.80 -8.95 9.00
N ASN A 66 -1.99 -8.39 9.19
CA ASN A 66 -2.54 -7.34 8.33
C ASN A 66 -1.63 -6.11 8.37
N ILE A 67 -1.25 -5.66 9.57
CA ILE A 67 -0.30 -4.55 9.75
C ILE A 67 1.04 -4.84 9.09
N SER A 68 1.58 -6.05 9.26
CA SER A 68 2.85 -6.43 8.62
C SER A 68 2.77 -6.33 7.09
N ARG A 69 1.67 -6.80 6.48
CA ARG A 69 1.43 -6.68 5.04
C ARG A 69 1.32 -5.22 4.61
N VAL A 70 0.54 -4.40 5.33
CA VAL A 70 0.40 -2.96 5.06
C VAL A 70 1.77 -2.28 5.02
N MET A 71 2.61 -2.52 6.03
CA MET A 71 3.93 -1.91 6.12
C MET A 71 4.86 -2.39 5.02
N ASN A 72 4.80 -3.67 4.66
CA ASN A 72 5.60 -4.23 3.57
C ASN A 72 5.17 -3.68 2.20
N ASN A 73 3.86 -3.56 1.95
CA ASN A 73 3.29 -3.00 0.74
C ASN A 73 3.67 -1.52 0.59
N ALA A 74 3.51 -0.73 1.66
CA ALA A 74 3.88 0.68 1.66
C ALA A 74 5.39 0.87 1.38
N ARG A 75 6.25 0.10 2.06
CA ARG A 75 7.70 0.12 1.83
C ARG A 75 8.05 -0.21 0.38
N TRP A 76 7.42 -1.24 -0.18
CA TRP A 76 7.65 -1.65 -1.56
C TRP A 76 7.23 -0.55 -2.55
N LEU A 77 6.05 0.04 -2.37
CA LEU A 77 5.54 1.14 -3.20
C LEU A 77 6.44 2.36 -3.14
N ILE A 78 6.83 2.81 -1.95
CA ILE A 78 7.75 3.93 -1.73
C ILE A 78 9.06 3.70 -2.50
N ASN A 79 9.64 2.51 -2.37
CA ASN A 79 10.90 2.17 -3.05
C ASN A 79 10.74 2.18 -4.58
N LYS A 80 9.61 1.67 -5.10
CA LYS A 80 9.32 1.67 -6.53
C LYS A 80 9.15 3.08 -7.09
N ILE A 81 8.36 3.92 -6.41
CA ILE A 81 8.15 5.32 -6.80
C ILE A 81 9.48 6.07 -6.80
N ASN A 82 10.26 5.95 -5.72
CA ASN A 82 11.58 6.58 -5.63
C ASN A 82 12.55 6.13 -6.73
N ALA A 83 12.54 4.84 -7.09
CA ALA A 83 13.36 4.32 -8.19
C ALA A 83 12.94 4.94 -9.54
N SER A 84 11.63 5.02 -9.82
CA SER A 84 11.09 5.65 -11.02
C SER A 84 11.43 7.14 -11.11
N LEU A 85 11.33 7.88 -9.99
CA LEU A 85 11.68 9.30 -9.93
C LEU A 85 13.18 9.53 -10.21
N LYS A 86 14.06 8.68 -9.66
CA LYS A 86 15.51 8.73 -9.95
C LYS A 86 15.82 8.46 -11.42
N MET A 87 15.12 7.50 -12.03
CA MET A 87 15.27 7.20 -13.46
C MET A 87 14.84 8.38 -14.33
N LYS A 88 13.67 8.98 -14.04
CA LYS A 88 13.16 10.15 -14.77
C LYS A 88 14.14 11.33 -14.72
N LYS A 89 14.69 11.63 -13.53
CA LYS A 89 15.71 12.68 -13.38
C LYS A 89 16.97 12.41 -14.23
N LYS A 90 17.39 11.14 -14.36
CA LYS A 90 18.54 10.77 -15.17
C LYS A 90 18.27 10.90 -16.68
N GLU A 91 17.03 10.68 -17.10
CA GLU A 91 16.61 10.88 -18.49
C GLU A 91 16.58 12.36 -18.85
N GLU A 92 16.00 13.22 -18.00
CA GLU A 92 15.98 14.67 -18.20
C GLU A 92 17.38 15.29 -18.30
N VAL A 93 18.35 14.81 -17.50
CA VAL A 93 19.75 15.28 -17.55
C VAL A 93 20.50 14.82 -18.81
N ARG A 94 20.06 13.77 -19.49
CA ARG A 94 20.70 13.25 -20.71
C ARG A 94 20.25 13.95 -22.00
N VAL A 95 19.22 14.78 -21.92
CA VAL A 95 18.65 15.51 -23.08
C VAL A 95 19.30 16.90 -23.25
N TYR A 96 20.20 17.30 -22.35
CA TYR A 96 21.04 18.49 -22.44
C TYR A 96 22.51 18.11 -22.59
#